data_AF-A0A0C7NP61-F1
#
_entry.id   AF-A0A0C7NP61-F1
#
_cell.length_a   1.000
_cell.length_b   1.000
_cell.length_c   1.000
_cell.angle_alpha   90.00
_cell.angle_beta   90.00
_cell.angle_gamma   90.00
#
_symmetry.space_group_name_H-M   'P 1'
#
loop_
_entity.id
_entity.type
_entity.pdbx_description
1 polymer ?
#
loop_
_entity_poly.entity_id
_entity_poly.type
_entity_poly.pdbx_seq_one_letter_code
_entity_poly.pdbx_strand_id
1 'polypeptide(L)'
;MVKERGTKVNFEEVSVQFDIFSGPFSKLVELVKEKKISVRQISVSVISDLFLDYVNTNYKDLNSIGEFLELASYLTFLKSREILPNSSKDKDFKRQREFIYTTIENYDILKQAKDLIKEDFGENKRKAVKVKKTATLDSEDVGYQLVKFFDDYITNQKRLEIIKDDYNVEKAIKDLEKINRFNVYNLFEYANYNKLKFVVLFLAALVLVQHKIFDYKEGFFYRIET
;
A
#
# COMPACT_ATOMS: atom_id res chain seq x y z
N MET A 1 50.95 -0.93 -4.13
CA MET A 1 49.77 -1.64 -3.58
C MET A 1 48.81 -0.60 -3.02
N VAL A 2 47.84 -0.17 -3.81
CA VAL A 2 46.87 0.86 -3.41
C VAL A 2 45.57 0.16 -3.04
N LYS A 3 45.14 0.34 -1.79
CA LYS A 3 43.91 -0.20 -1.18
C LYS A 3 42.67 0.38 -1.87
N GLU A 4 41.84 -0.48 -2.45
CA GLU A 4 40.47 -0.17 -2.84
C GLU A 4 39.66 0.26 -1.61
N ARG A 5 39.17 1.50 -1.60
CA ARG A 5 38.12 1.93 -0.67
C ARG A 5 36.79 1.82 -1.38
N GLY A 6 36.10 0.69 -1.17
CA GLY A 6 34.70 0.54 -1.53
C GLY A 6 33.84 1.43 -0.64
N THR A 7 33.32 2.52 -1.20
CA THR A 7 32.33 3.37 -0.51
C THR A 7 30.97 2.67 -0.62
N LYS A 8 30.55 2.00 0.45
CA LYS A 8 29.17 1.50 0.59
C LYS A 8 28.23 2.71 0.65
N VAL A 9 27.36 2.87 -0.34
CA VAL A 9 26.31 3.89 -0.36
C VAL A 9 25.14 3.38 0.48
N ASN A 10 24.75 4.13 1.52
CA ASN A 10 23.66 3.78 2.44
C ASN A 10 22.35 4.45 1.98
N PHE A 11 21.27 3.68 1.84
CA PHE A 11 20.01 4.07 1.18
C PHE A 11 18.91 4.58 2.15
N GLU A 12 19.27 5.01 3.37
CA GLU A 12 18.31 5.14 4.48
C GLU A 12 17.44 6.41 4.52
N GLU A 13 17.57 7.36 3.58
CA GLU A 13 16.82 8.63 3.66
C GLU A 13 16.02 8.97 2.39
N VAL A 14 14.95 8.20 2.13
CA VAL A 14 13.83 8.68 1.31
C VAL A 14 12.53 8.41 2.06
N SER A 15 12.12 9.35 2.92
CA SER A 15 10.81 9.30 3.57
C SER A 15 9.74 9.83 2.61
N VAL A 16 9.09 8.93 1.87
CA VAL A 16 7.88 9.27 1.11
C VAL A 16 6.70 9.25 2.08
N GLN A 17 6.25 10.42 2.53
CA GLN A 17 4.97 10.52 3.25
C GLN A 17 3.84 10.42 2.22
N PHE A 18 3.08 9.36 2.33
CA PHE A 18 1.83 9.20 1.62
C PHE A 18 0.70 9.69 2.52
N ASP A 19 0.11 10.84 2.18
CA ASP A 19 -1.23 11.25 2.67
C ASP A 19 -2.33 10.40 2.02
N ILE A 20 -2.13 9.07 1.96
CA ILE A 20 -3.16 8.14 1.52
C ILE A 20 -4.08 7.93 2.72
N PHE A 21 -5.02 8.84 2.89
CA PHE A 21 -6.16 8.62 3.79
C PHE A 21 -6.86 7.33 3.38
N SER A 22 -7.01 6.43 4.33
CA SER A 22 -7.55 5.07 4.18
C SER A 22 -9.08 5.04 3.96
N GLY A 23 -9.60 5.88 3.07
CA GLY A 23 -11.01 5.92 2.67
C GLY A 23 -11.97 6.55 3.71
N PRO A 24 -13.23 6.79 3.34
CA PRO A 24 -14.19 7.53 4.15
C PRO A 24 -14.57 6.81 5.45
N PHE A 25 -14.70 5.48 5.43
CA PHE A 25 -14.98 4.70 6.64
C PHE A 25 -13.83 4.72 7.64
N SER A 26 -12.57 4.68 7.20
CA SER A 26 -11.45 4.79 8.13
C SER A 26 -11.43 6.14 8.84
N LYS A 27 -11.79 7.22 8.14
CA LYS A 27 -11.91 8.54 8.76
C LYS A 27 -13.12 8.61 9.69
N LEU A 28 -14.25 8.01 9.31
CA LEU A 28 -15.43 7.93 10.16
C LEU A 28 -15.13 7.24 11.50
N VAL A 29 -14.40 6.12 11.48
CA VAL A 29 -13.96 5.41 12.70
C VAL A 29 -13.09 6.30 13.58
N GLU A 30 -12.18 7.07 12.98
CA GLU A 30 -11.31 8.01 13.70
C GLU A 30 -12.13 9.08 14.43
N LEU A 31 -13.03 9.76 13.73
CA LEU A 31 -13.91 10.80 14.29
C LEU A 31 -14.81 10.25 15.41
N VAL A 32 -15.33 9.03 15.25
CA VAL A 32 -16.15 8.37 16.26
C VAL A 32 -15.32 8.02 17.50
N LYS A 33 -14.09 7.52 17.31
CA LYS A 33 -13.18 7.18 18.43
C LYS A 33 -12.78 8.38 19.27
N GLU A 34 -12.69 9.58 18.68
CA GLU A 34 -12.41 10.82 19.42
C GLU A 34 -13.45 11.10 20.53
N LYS A 35 -14.69 10.62 20.38
CA LYS A 35 -15.74 10.75 21.41
C LYS A 35 -15.52 9.87 22.65
N LYS A 36 -14.58 8.92 22.62
CA LYS A 36 -14.21 8.02 23.73
C LYS A 36 -15.38 7.26 24.36
N ILE A 37 -16.43 6.99 23.58
CA ILE A 37 -17.61 6.20 23.96
C ILE A 37 -17.88 5.14 22.90
N SER A 38 -18.66 4.10 23.24
CA SER A 38 -18.99 3.05 22.29
C SER A 38 -19.83 3.63 21.14
N VAL A 39 -19.54 3.22 19.90
CA VAL A 39 -20.30 3.68 18.72
C VAL A 39 -21.80 3.43 18.86
N ARG A 40 -22.20 2.34 19.51
CA ARG A 40 -23.62 2.00 19.73
C ARG A 40 -24.33 2.93 20.70
N GLN A 41 -23.58 3.72 21.47
CA GLN A 41 -24.09 4.75 22.38
C GLN A 41 -24.21 6.12 21.70
N ILE A 42 -23.70 6.26 20.47
CA ILE A 42 -23.77 7.49 19.67
C ILE A 42 -24.94 7.34 18.71
N SER A 43 -25.83 8.33 18.63
CA SER A 43 -26.88 8.32 17.60
C SER A 43 -26.28 8.48 16.21
N VAL A 44 -26.94 7.92 15.20
CA VAL A 44 -26.46 8.05 13.81
C VAL A 44 -26.43 9.52 13.39
N SER A 45 -27.36 10.34 13.86
CA SER A 45 -27.38 11.78 13.63
C SER A 45 -26.09 12.47 14.08
N VAL A 46 -25.55 12.11 15.25
CA VAL A 46 -24.29 12.67 15.75
C VAL A 46 -23.11 12.17 14.92
N ILE A 47 -23.11 10.90 14.53
CA ILE A 47 -22.10 10.33 13.63
C ILE A 47 -22.11 11.06 12.28
N SER A 48 -23.30 11.30 11.73
CA SER A 48 -23.51 12.05 10.49
C SER A 48 -22.96 13.46 10.59
N ASP A 49 -23.22 14.17 11.70
CA ASP A 49 -22.74 15.53 11.90
C ASP A 49 -21.21 15.63 11.95
N LEU A 50 -20.56 14.70 12.67
CA LEU A 50 -19.10 14.65 12.72
C LEU A 50 -18.51 14.43 11.33
N PHE A 51 -19.10 13.53 10.55
CA PHE A 51 -18.60 13.23 9.22
C PHE A 51 -18.83 14.37 8.22
N LEU A 52 -20.02 14.99 8.25
CA LEU A 52 -20.35 16.12 7.39
C LEU A 52 -19.47 17.33 7.69
N ASP A 53 -19.21 17.63 8.96
CA ASP A 53 -18.31 18.71 9.37
C ASP A 53 -16.89 18.49 8.83
N TYR A 54 -16.39 17.27 8.93
CA TYR A 54 -15.11 16.89 8.35
C TYR A 54 -15.08 17.08 6.83
N VAL A 55 -16.09 16.58 6.10
CA VAL A 55 -16.15 16.71 4.63
C VAL A 55 -16.22 18.17 4.22
N ASN A 56 -17.04 18.98 4.89
CA ASN A 56 -17.18 20.40 4.57
C ASN A 56 -15.89 21.19 4.80
N THR A 57 -15.13 20.85 5.85
CA THR A 57 -13.88 21.54 6.18
C THR A 57 -12.74 21.14 5.22
N ASN A 58 -12.72 19.89 4.76
CA ASN A 58 -11.57 19.32 4.03
C ASN A 58 -11.85 19.04 2.55
N TYR A 59 -12.98 19.52 2.00
CA TYR A 59 -13.45 19.13 0.66
C TYR A 59 -12.44 19.34 -0.48
N LYS A 60 -11.50 20.28 -0.33
CA LYS A 60 -10.48 20.59 -1.35
C LYS A 60 -9.31 19.60 -1.37
N ASP A 61 -9.04 18.94 -0.25
CA ASP A 61 -7.85 18.12 -0.04
C ASP A 61 -8.16 16.61 -0.14
N LEU A 62 -9.43 16.26 -0.39
CA LEU A 62 -9.86 14.88 -0.54
C LEU A 62 -9.57 14.34 -1.94
N ASN A 63 -8.52 13.52 -2.05
CA ASN A 63 -8.12 12.83 -3.28
C ASN A 63 -9.24 11.98 -3.92
N SER A 64 -10.19 11.47 -3.11
CA SER A 64 -11.39 10.74 -3.58
C SER A 64 -12.67 11.33 -3.00
N ILE A 65 -12.96 12.59 -3.33
CA ILE A 65 -14.16 13.32 -2.84
C ILE A 65 -15.48 12.56 -3.10
N GLY A 66 -15.56 11.79 -4.19
CA GLY A 66 -16.78 11.05 -4.57
C GLY A 66 -17.24 10.05 -3.52
N GLU A 67 -16.32 9.22 -3.00
CA GLU A 67 -16.63 8.23 -1.96
C GLU A 67 -17.04 8.89 -0.64
N PHE A 68 -16.42 10.02 -0.31
CA PHE A 68 -16.79 10.81 0.87
C PHE A 68 -18.19 11.42 0.71
N LEU A 69 -18.52 11.94 -0.46
CA LEU A 69 -19.86 12.48 -0.75
C LEU A 69 -20.93 11.39 -0.75
N GLU A 70 -20.62 10.19 -1.23
CA GLU A 70 -21.53 9.04 -1.18
C GLU A 70 -21.87 8.70 0.28
N LEU A 71 -20.86 8.53 1.13
CA LEU A 71 -21.08 8.23 2.54
C LEU A 71 -21.77 9.40 3.27
N ALA A 72 -21.41 10.64 2.96
CA ALA A 72 -22.04 11.83 3.51
C ALA A 72 -23.53 11.92 3.16
N SER A 73 -23.88 11.64 1.90
CA SER A 73 -25.26 11.58 1.42
C SER A 73 -26.04 10.50 2.16
N TYR A 74 -25.46 9.30 2.29
CA TYR A 74 -26.09 8.20 3.01
C TYR A 74 -26.30 8.52 4.50
N LEU A 75 -25.30 9.08 5.17
CA LEU A 75 -25.40 9.51 6.57
C LEU A 75 -26.41 10.65 6.75
N THR A 76 -26.53 11.57 5.80
CA THR A 76 -27.53 12.63 5.79
C THR A 76 -28.94 12.06 5.69
N PHE A 77 -29.13 11.08 4.79
CA PHE A 77 -30.39 10.34 4.67
C PHE A 77 -30.77 9.64 5.98
N LEU A 78 -29.82 8.96 6.64
CA LEU A 78 -30.07 8.31 7.92
C LEU A 78 -30.40 9.31 9.04
N LYS A 79 -29.69 10.45 9.10
CA LYS A 79 -29.99 11.54 10.02
C LYS A 79 -31.43 12.04 9.85
N SER A 80 -31.85 12.28 8.61
CA SER A 80 -33.21 12.71 8.28
C SER A 80 -34.25 11.70 8.77
N ARG A 81 -34.03 10.40 8.55
CA ARG A 81 -34.94 9.34 9.04
C ARG A 81 -34.99 9.23 10.55
N GLU A 82 -33.88 9.45 11.25
CA GLU A 82 -33.82 9.33 12.70
C GLU A 82 -34.71 10.36 13.41
N ILE A 83 -34.79 11.58 12.86
CA ILE A 83 -35.55 12.72 13.40
C ILE A 83 -37.07 12.51 13.26
N LEU A 84 -37.53 11.62 12.37
CA LEU A 84 -38.95 11.40 12.12
C LEU A 84 -39.68 10.80 13.34
N PRO A 85 -40.94 11.25 13.61
CA PRO A 85 -41.76 10.63 14.65
C PRO A 85 -42.03 9.17 14.30
N ASN A 86 -41.79 8.27 15.27
CA ASN A 86 -41.84 6.81 15.13
C ASN A 86 -40.66 6.13 14.38
N SER A 87 -39.53 6.80 14.19
CA SER A 87 -38.30 6.16 13.65
C SER A 87 -37.91 4.89 14.40
N SER A 88 -38.21 4.78 15.70
CA SER A 88 -38.00 3.59 16.52
C SER A 88 -38.83 2.35 16.13
N LYS A 89 -39.90 2.51 15.34
CA LYS A 89 -40.74 1.40 14.83
C LYS A 89 -40.40 1.02 13.39
N ASP A 90 -39.65 1.87 12.69
CA ASP A 90 -39.20 1.65 11.33
C ASP A 90 -38.13 0.55 11.27
N LYS A 91 -38.50 -0.61 10.72
CA LYS A 91 -37.62 -1.78 10.61
C LYS A 91 -36.46 -1.54 9.63
N ASP A 92 -36.69 -0.78 8.58
CA ASP A 92 -35.67 -0.52 7.56
C ASP A 92 -34.63 0.46 8.09
N PHE A 93 -35.08 1.51 8.77
CA PHE A 93 -34.17 2.43 9.46
C PHE A 93 -33.30 1.71 10.48
N LYS A 94 -33.89 0.82 11.30
CA LYS A 94 -33.11 -0.01 12.24
C LYS A 94 -32.03 -0.82 11.53
N ARG A 95 -32.36 -1.51 10.44
CA ARG A 95 -31.38 -2.31 9.67
C ARG A 95 -30.25 -1.44 9.11
N GLN A 96 -30.58 -0.29 8.53
CA GLN A 96 -29.59 0.62 7.96
C GLN A 96 -28.68 1.23 9.04
N ARG A 97 -29.24 1.57 10.21
CA ARG A 97 -28.46 1.99 11.36
C ARG A 97 -27.52 0.89 11.86
N GLU A 98 -28.03 -0.34 12.04
CA GLU A 98 -27.19 -1.45 12.48
C GLU A 98 -26.06 -1.76 11.49
N PHE A 99 -26.30 -1.57 10.18
CA PHE A 99 -25.27 -1.67 9.16
C PHE A 99 -24.13 -0.66 9.40
N ILE A 100 -24.44 0.61 9.69
CA ILE A 100 -23.43 1.62 10.00
C ILE A 100 -22.62 1.25 11.24
N TYR A 101 -23.29 0.86 12.33
CA TYR A 101 -22.59 0.48 13.57
C TYR A 101 -21.67 -0.71 13.36
N THR A 102 -22.17 -1.78 12.73
CA THR A 102 -21.39 -2.99 12.46
C THR A 102 -20.22 -2.69 11.53
N THR A 103 -20.42 -1.81 10.54
CA THR A 103 -19.35 -1.41 9.63
C THR A 103 -18.25 -0.64 10.37
N ILE A 104 -18.61 0.32 11.21
CA ILE A 104 -17.63 1.07 12.05
C ILE A 104 -16.85 0.12 12.95
N GLU A 105 -17.53 -0.82 13.63
CA GLU A 105 -16.89 -1.81 14.50
C GLU A 105 -15.94 -2.72 13.72
N ASN A 106 -16.36 -3.23 12.57
CA ASN A 106 -15.54 -4.08 11.72
C ASN A 106 -14.30 -3.35 11.20
N TYR A 107 -14.45 -2.12 10.73
CA TYR A 107 -13.31 -1.32 10.29
C TYR A 107 -12.36 -1.03 11.43
N ASP A 108 -12.86 -0.83 12.65
CA ASP A 108 -12.00 -0.63 13.81
C ASP A 108 -11.18 -1.89 14.15
N ILE A 109 -11.81 -3.06 14.12
CA ILE A 109 -11.12 -4.36 14.29
C ILE A 109 -10.06 -4.53 13.21
N LEU A 110 -10.39 -4.26 11.94
CA LEU A 110 -9.45 -4.35 10.84
C LEU A 110 -8.28 -3.36 10.99
N LYS A 111 -8.54 -2.14 11.48
CA LYS A 111 -7.49 -1.16 11.76
C LYS A 111 -6.54 -1.65 12.84
N GLN A 112 -7.08 -2.17 13.95
CA GLN A 112 -6.27 -2.76 15.03
C GLN A 112 -5.46 -3.98 14.55
N ALA A 113 -6.09 -4.88 13.78
CA ALA A 113 -5.41 -6.04 13.21
C ALA A 113 -4.30 -5.63 12.24
N LYS A 114 -4.54 -4.61 11.41
CA LYS A 114 -3.52 -4.03 10.53
C LYS A 114 -2.33 -3.51 11.33
N ASP A 115 -2.58 -2.78 12.42
CA ASP A 115 -1.51 -2.21 13.24
C ASP A 115 -0.69 -3.31 13.94
N LEU A 116 -1.35 -4.36 14.47
CA LEU A 116 -0.67 -5.55 15.02
C LEU A 116 0.16 -6.29 13.96
N ILE A 117 -0.40 -6.49 12.77
CA ILE A 117 0.31 -7.16 11.67
C ILE A 117 1.51 -6.32 11.24
N LYS A 118 1.35 -4.99 11.17
CA LYS A 118 2.41 -4.07 10.73
C LYS A 118 3.66 -4.15 11.61
N GLU A 119 3.51 -4.39 12.92
CA GLU A 119 4.65 -4.60 13.83
C GLU A 119 5.51 -5.81 13.44
N ASP A 120 4.89 -6.86 12.90
CA ASP A 120 5.57 -8.09 12.45
C ASP A 120 5.77 -8.16 10.92
N PHE A 121 5.22 -7.19 10.17
CA PHE A 121 5.18 -7.23 8.71
C PHE A 121 6.53 -6.86 8.11
N GLY A 122 7.18 -7.83 7.45
CA GLY A 122 8.49 -7.62 6.81
C GLY A 122 9.68 -7.93 7.71
N GLU A 123 9.48 -8.14 9.02
CA GLU A 123 10.51 -8.77 9.83
C GLU A 123 10.64 -10.24 9.42
N ASN A 124 11.86 -10.68 9.11
CA ASN A 124 12.17 -12.09 8.82
C ASN A 124 12.14 -12.91 10.11
N LYS A 125 11.01 -12.88 10.85
CA LYS A 125 10.72 -13.81 11.94
C LYS A 125 10.40 -15.17 11.32
N ARG A 126 11.42 -15.81 10.74
CA ARG A 126 11.37 -17.19 10.27
C ARG A 126 11.17 -18.10 11.48
N LYS A 127 9.94 -18.16 12.00
CA LYS A 127 9.54 -19.27 12.86
C LYS A 127 9.60 -20.50 11.97
N ALA A 128 10.52 -21.41 12.25
CA ALA A 128 10.57 -22.69 11.57
C ALA A 128 9.28 -23.45 11.90
N VAL A 129 8.26 -23.29 11.05
CA VAL A 129 7.04 -24.09 11.15
C VAL A 129 7.42 -25.48 10.66
N LYS A 130 7.31 -26.49 11.54
CA LYS A 130 7.39 -27.89 11.12
C LYS A 130 6.19 -28.16 10.22
N VAL A 131 6.38 -28.03 8.91
CA VAL A 131 5.42 -28.50 7.92
C VAL A 131 5.45 -30.03 8.00
N LYS A 132 4.30 -30.67 8.26
CA LYS A 132 4.18 -32.12 8.14
C LYS A 132 4.56 -32.48 6.69
N LYS A 133 5.58 -33.34 6.51
CA LYS A 133 6.03 -33.78 5.18
C LYS A 133 4.97 -34.62 4.44
N THR A 134 3.96 -35.08 5.15
CA THR A 134 2.84 -35.83 4.60
C THR A 134 1.68 -34.88 4.31
N ALA A 135 1.38 -34.68 3.02
CA ALA A 135 0.10 -34.13 2.61
C ALA A 135 -0.98 -35.12 3.03
N THR A 136 -1.77 -34.79 4.04
CA THR A 136 -3.01 -35.50 4.32
C THR A 136 -4.04 -35.03 3.31
N LEU A 137 -4.33 -35.90 2.34
CA LEU A 137 -5.47 -35.72 1.46
C LEU A 137 -6.73 -35.95 2.29
N ASP A 138 -7.62 -34.97 2.32
CA ASP A 138 -8.96 -35.18 2.83
C ASP A 138 -9.76 -35.82 1.69
N SER A 139 -10.22 -37.05 1.90
CA SER A 139 -10.95 -37.80 0.88
C SER A 139 -12.27 -37.15 0.50
N GLU A 140 -12.81 -36.26 1.34
CA GLU A 140 -14.07 -35.56 1.06
C GLU A 140 -13.90 -34.39 0.08
N ASP A 141 -12.70 -33.81 -0.05
CA ASP A 141 -12.49 -32.60 -0.86
C ASP A 141 -11.17 -32.58 -1.65
N VAL A 142 -10.90 -33.70 -2.33
CA VAL A 142 -9.71 -33.88 -3.19
C VAL A 142 -9.66 -32.83 -4.31
N GLY A 143 -10.81 -32.41 -4.83
CA GLY A 143 -10.91 -31.43 -5.91
C GLY A 143 -10.37 -30.06 -5.51
N TYR A 144 -10.88 -29.50 -4.40
CA TYR A 144 -10.39 -28.21 -3.87
C TYR A 144 -8.92 -28.27 -3.47
N GLN A 145 -8.49 -29.40 -2.89
CA GLN A 145 -7.10 -29.59 -2.47
C GLN A 145 -6.11 -29.61 -3.64
N LEU A 146 -6.48 -30.24 -4.76
CA LEU A 146 -5.68 -30.21 -5.98
C LEU A 146 -5.61 -28.80 -6.57
N VAL A 147 -6.74 -28.08 -6.63
CA VAL A 147 -6.77 -26.69 -7.11
C VAL A 147 -5.85 -25.82 -6.27
N LYS A 148 -5.94 -25.90 -4.95
CA LYS A 148 -5.08 -25.15 -4.03
C LYS A 148 -3.61 -25.52 -4.17
N PHE A 149 -3.30 -26.81 -4.29
CA PHE A 149 -1.93 -27.29 -4.52
C PHE A 149 -1.35 -26.72 -5.83
N PHE A 150 -2.11 -26.76 -6.92
CA PHE A 150 -1.64 -26.23 -8.20
C PHE A 150 -1.50 -24.70 -8.17
N ASP A 151 -2.39 -23.99 -7.48
CA ASP A 151 -2.29 -22.54 -7.30
C ASP A 151 -1.04 -22.16 -6.48
N ASP A 152 -0.78 -22.88 -5.38
CA ASP A 152 0.44 -22.73 -4.58
C ASP A 152 1.69 -23.07 -5.40
N TYR A 153 1.66 -24.16 -6.18
CA TYR A 153 2.78 -24.59 -7.03
C TYR A 153 3.10 -23.54 -8.11
N ILE A 154 2.10 -23.06 -8.84
CA ILE A 154 2.25 -22.02 -9.87
C ILE A 154 2.74 -20.71 -9.24
N THR A 155 2.18 -20.31 -8.10
CA THR A 155 2.58 -19.08 -7.39
C THR A 155 4.03 -19.15 -6.90
N ASN A 156 4.45 -20.30 -6.36
CA ASN A 156 5.84 -20.52 -5.97
C ASN A 156 6.78 -20.52 -7.17
N GLN A 157 6.39 -21.14 -8.28
CA GLN A 157 7.16 -21.11 -9.53
C GLN A 157 7.33 -19.67 -10.05
N LYS A 158 6.25 -18.87 -10.06
CA LYS A 158 6.28 -17.45 -10.43
C LYS A 158 7.13 -16.62 -9.47
N ARG A 159 7.07 -16.86 -8.16
CA ARG A 159 7.98 -16.21 -7.19
C ARG A 159 9.43 -16.53 -7.49
N LEU A 160 9.76 -17.77 -7.84
CA LEU A 160 11.11 -18.17 -8.21
C LEU A 160 11.59 -17.53 -9.52
N GLU A 161 10.68 -17.23 -10.45
CA GLU A 161 10.97 -16.42 -11.64
C GLU A 161 11.17 -14.93 -11.29
N ILE A 162 10.33 -14.35 -10.43
CA ILE A 162 10.45 -12.95 -9.98
C ILE A 162 11.73 -12.72 -9.14
N ILE A 163 12.17 -13.74 -8.40
CA ILE A 163 13.43 -13.69 -7.61
C ILE A 163 14.68 -13.81 -8.52
N LYS A 164 14.53 -14.06 -9.83
CA LYS A 164 15.64 -14.13 -10.79
C LYS A 164 15.92 -12.85 -11.57
N ASP A 165 15.37 -11.71 -11.18
CA ASP A 165 15.88 -10.41 -11.66
C ASP A 165 17.06 -9.97 -10.78
N ASP A 166 18.22 -10.64 -10.94
CA ASP A 166 19.50 -10.33 -10.28
C ASP A 166 20.11 -8.96 -10.69
N TYR A 167 19.32 -8.09 -11.34
CA TYR A 167 19.79 -6.82 -11.84
C TYR A 167 19.71 -5.75 -10.75
N ASN A 168 20.76 -5.69 -9.94
CA ASN A 168 20.92 -4.74 -8.84
C ASN A 168 21.64 -3.44 -9.28
N VAL A 169 21.61 -2.42 -8.41
CA VAL A 169 22.21 -1.11 -8.68
C VAL A 169 23.72 -1.22 -8.93
N GLU A 170 24.44 -2.11 -8.23
CA GLU A 170 25.88 -2.32 -8.42
C GLU A 170 26.21 -2.82 -9.84
N LYS A 171 25.43 -3.77 -10.35
CA LYS A 171 25.57 -4.30 -11.71
C LYS A 171 25.20 -3.23 -12.75
N ALA A 172 24.15 -2.46 -12.49
CA ALA A 172 23.74 -1.34 -13.33
C ALA A 172 24.81 -0.25 -13.44
N ILE A 173 25.47 0.11 -12.32
CA ILE A 173 26.59 1.07 -12.32
C ILE A 173 27.73 0.55 -13.21
N LYS A 174 28.16 -0.71 -13.04
CA LYS A 174 29.22 -1.33 -13.86
C LYS A 174 28.89 -1.36 -15.35
N ASP A 175 27.62 -1.52 -15.69
CA ASP A 175 27.18 -1.51 -17.08
C ASP A 175 27.16 -0.09 -17.66
N LEU A 176 26.69 0.90 -16.89
CA LEU A 176 26.66 2.31 -17.32
C LEU A 176 28.06 2.94 -17.38
N GLU A 177 29.01 2.53 -16.53
CA GLU A 177 30.41 2.99 -16.58
C GLU A 177 31.14 2.62 -17.88
N LYS A 178 30.64 1.64 -18.64
CA LYS A 178 31.19 1.28 -19.96
C LYS A 178 30.73 2.22 -21.07
N ILE A 179 29.72 3.06 -20.81
CA ILE A 179 29.04 3.89 -21.79
C ILE A 179 29.45 5.34 -21.57
N ASN A 180 30.01 5.99 -22.58
CA ASN A 180 30.48 7.39 -22.44
C ASN A 180 29.34 8.42 -22.41
N ARG A 181 28.20 8.11 -23.04
CA ARG A 181 27.04 9.00 -23.11
C ARG A 181 25.75 8.20 -23.22
N PHE A 182 24.74 8.56 -22.44
CA PHE A 182 23.39 7.99 -22.55
C PHE A 182 22.32 9.02 -22.16
N ASN A 183 21.07 8.79 -22.51
CA ASN A 183 19.91 9.57 -22.03
C ASN A 183 18.86 8.66 -21.39
N VAL A 184 17.79 9.25 -20.86
CA VAL A 184 16.69 8.52 -20.19
C VAL A 184 16.03 7.50 -21.12
N TYR A 185 15.90 7.82 -22.41
CA TYR A 185 15.35 6.91 -23.41
C TYR A 185 16.26 5.67 -23.61
N ASN A 186 17.58 5.85 -23.68
CA ASN A 186 18.53 4.74 -23.75
C ASN A 186 18.46 3.84 -22.50
N LEU A 187 18.28 4.42 -21.31
CA LEU A 187 18.06 3.62 -20.09
C LEU A 187 16.80 2.75 -20.19
N PHE A 188 15.75 3.27 -20.83
CA PHE A 188 14.51 2.52 -21.06
C PHE A 188 14.69 1.38 -22.08
N GLU A 189 15.48 1.61 -23.13
CA GLU A 189 15.88 0.55 -24.07
C GLU A 189 16.75 -0.51 -23.39
N TYR A 190 17.76 -0.12 -22.61
CA TYR A 190 18.61 -1.05 -21.84
C TYR A 190 17.83 -1.83 -20.78
N ALA A 191 16.72 -1.27 -20.29
CA ALA A 191 15.80 -1.92 -19.39
C ALA A 191 14.92 -2.99 -20.07
N ASN A 192 14.97 -3.14 -21.39
CA ASN A 192 14.07 -4.01 -22.16
C ASN A 192 12.59 -3.77 -21.79
N TYR A 193 12.19 -2.51 -21.60
CA TYR A 193 10.82 -2.14 -21.20
C TYR A 193 10.36 -2.69 -19.83
N ASN A 194 11.27 -3.26 -19.01
CA ASN A 194 10.97 -3.69 -17.64
C ASN A 194 11.09 -2.49 -16.68
N LYS A 195 9.96 -2.12 -16.06
CA LYS A 195 9.87 -0.97 -15.13
C LYS A 195 10.86 -1.07 -13.97
N LEU A 196 11.05 -2.25 -13.37
CA LEU A 196 11.96 -2.43 -12.25
C LEU A 196 13.41 -2.26 -12.68
N LYS A 197 13.79 -2.89 -13.81
CA LYS A 197 15.14 -2.74 -14.38
C LYS A 197 15.45 -1.29 -14.77
N PHE A 198 14.45 -0.57 -15.30
CA PHE A 198 14.56 0.86 -15.60
C PHE A 198 14.81 1.69 -14.34
N VAL A 199 14.04 1.44 -13.26
CA VAL A 199 14.24 2.13 -11.98
C VAL A 199 15.65 1.89 -11.45
N VAL A 200 16.16 0.65 -11.50
CA VAL A 200 17.52 0.32 -11.06
C VAL A 200 18.59 1.04 -11.90
N LEU A 201 18.44 1.05 -13.24
CA LEU A 201 19.33 1.77 -14.15
C LEU A 201 19.29 3.29 -13.93
N PHE A 202 18.11 3.83 -13.70
CA PHE A 202 17.93 5.26 -13.43
C PHE A 202 18.55 5.66 -12.09
N LEU A 203 18.35 4.88 -11.04
CA LEU A 203 19.02 5.08 -9.75
C LEU A 203 20.54 5.00 -9.91
N ALA A 204 21.06 4.02 -10.66
CA ALA A 204 22.49 3.91 -10.95
C ALA A 204 23.04 5.15 -11.68
N ALA A 205 22.31 5.67 -12.68
CA ALA A 205 22.67 6.89 -13.37
C ALA A 205 22.71 8.11 -12.44
N LEU A 206 21.74 8.26 -11.53
CA LEU A 206 21.74 9.33 -10.53
C LEU A 206 22.91 9.21 -9.55
N VAL A 207 23.23 7.99 -9.11
CA VAL A 207 24.38 7.72 -8.25
C VAL A 207 25.69 8.11 -8.95
N LEU A 208 25.84 7.77 -10.24
CA LEU A 208 27.01 8.17 -11.04
C LEU A 208 27.18 9.68 -11.14
N VAL A 209 26.06 10.43 -11.25
CA VAL A 209 26.07 11.90 -11.24
C VAL A 209 26.41 12.45 -9.85
N GLN A 210 25.81 11.89 -8.80
CA GLN A 210 26.08 12.28 -7.41
C GLN A 210 27.57 12.11 -7.06
N HIS A 211 28.21 11.06 -7.55
CA HIS A 211 29.64 10.78 -7.35
C HIS A 211 30.57 11.51 -8.33
N LYS A 212 30.04 12.40 -9.18
CA LYS A 212 30.81 13.16 -10.19
C LYS A 212 31.59 12.27 -11.17
N ILE A 213 31.08 11.07 -11.45
CA ILE A 213 31.60 10.19 -12.52
C ILE A 213 30.95 10.60 -13.85
N PHE A 214 29.69 11.05 -13.79
CA PHE A 214 28.96 11.61 -14.92
C PHE A 214 28.46 13.02 -14.61
N ASP A 215 28.27 13.83 -15.65
CA ASP A 215 27.59 15.13 -15.62
C ASP A 215 26.29 15.05 -16.43
N TYR A 216 25.27 15.83 -16.06
CA TYR A 216 23.98 15.85 -16.77
C TYR A 216 23.74 17.20 -17.43
N LYS A 217 23.71 17.21 -18.77
CA LYS A 217 23.52 18.43 -19.58
C LYS A 217 22.64 18.11 -20.79
N GLU A 218 21.75 19.04 -21.14
CA GLU A 218 20.92 18.97 -22.37
C GLU A 218 20.17 17.63 -22.55
N GLY A 219 19.75 16.98 -21.46
CA GLY A 219 19.04 15.71 -21.53
C GLY A 219 19.93 14.46 -21.57
N PHE A 220 21.25 14.61 -21.51
CA PHE A 220 22.23 13.52 -21.59
C PHE A 220 23.13 13.45 -20.36
N PHE A 221 23.50 12.23 -20.01
CA PHE A 221 24.54 11.90 -19.05
C PHE A 221 25.86 11.73 -19.82
N TYR A 222 26.89 12.49 -19.43
CA TYR A 222 28.22 12.45 -20.03
C TYR A 222 29.24 11.98 -19.01
N ARG A 223 30.07 11.01 -19.37
CA ARG A 223 31.18 10.61 -18.51
C ARG A 223 32.17 11.75 -18.38
N ILE A 224 32.54 12.09 -17.15
CA ILE A 224 33.59 13.06 -16.87
C ILE A 224 34.92 12.32 -17.07
N GLU A 225 35.63 12.60 -18.16
CA GLU A 225 37.00 12.13 -18.32
C GLU A 225 37.86 12.80 -17.24
N THR A 226 38.55 11.98 -16.45
CA THR A 226 39.56 12.44 -15.48
C THR A 226 40.92 12.36 -16.13
#